data_AF-A0A7C1PB49-F1
#
_entry.id   AF-A0A7C1PB49-F1
#
_cell.length_a   1.000
_cell.length_b   1.000
_cell.length_c   1.000
_cell.angle_alpha   90.00
_cell.angle_beta   90.00
_cell.angle_gamma   90.00
#
_symmetry.space_group_name_H-M   'P 1'
#
loop_
_entity.id
_entity.type
_entity.pdbx_description
1 polymer ?
#
loop_
_entity_poly.entity_id
_entity_poly.type
_entity_poly.pdbx_seq_one_letter_code
_entity_poly.pdbx_strand_id
1 'polypeptide(L)'
;LLFALAAFLSVPSAWALFGVLFVEGTAGVTNRMKGLAQTPAAMAVSKPACDAPAGFAALNGLPDGVVVAAVDMGPEILRFTRHRVLSGPYHRNQGGMLTELHVGLAEPEEAAAFLRGAGATILVFCPDLTPTQTIASTKVDGLYAGMMKGEVPAYLRPVPVEGASGMQIYRVDLP
;
A
#
# COMPACT_ATOMS: atom_id res chain seq x y z
N LEU A 1 -20.38 22.46 -25.25
CA LEU A 1 -20.76 23.27 -24.07
C LEU A 1 -21.53 22.46 -23.03
N LEU A 2 -22.66 21.82 -23.38
CA LEU A 2 -23.45 20.99 -22.45
C LEU A 2 -22.64 19.85 -21.80
N PHE A 3 -21.82 19.13 -22.56
CA PHE A 3 -20.95 18.08 -22.03
C PHE A 3 -19.92 18.61 -21.02
N ALA A 4 -19.27 19.73 -21.30
CA ALA A 4 -18.29 20.34 -20.41
C ALA A 4 -18.94 20.85 -19.11
N LEU A 5 -20.14 21.43 -19.21
CA LEU A 5 -20.92 21.84 -18.04
C LEU A 5 -21.31 20.63 -17.18
N ALA A 6 -21.82 19.56 -17.81
CA ALA A 6 -22.21 18.34 -17.11
C ALA A 6 -21.00 17.66 -16.45
N ALA A 7 -19.85 17.61 -17.13
CA ALA A 7 -18.61 17.06 -16.59
C ALA A 7 -18.07 17.92 -15.43
N PHE A 8 -18.23 19.24 -15.47
CA PHE A 8 -17.82 20.11 -14.36
C PHE A 8 -18.74 19.94 -13.15
N LEU A 9 -20.06 19.92 -13.37
CA LEU A 9 -21.07 19.73 -12.32
C LEU A 9 -21.06 18.31 -11.72
N SER A 10 -20.46 17.33 -12.39
CA SER A 10 -20.28 15.99 -11.83
C SER A 10 -19.06 15.84 -10.92
N VAL A 11 -18.17 16.85 -10.85
CA VAL A 11 -17.03 16.85 -9.94
C VAL A 11 -17.51 17.23 -8.53
N PRO A 12 -17.37 16.36 -7.50
CA PRO A 12 -17.82 16.66 -6.14
C PRO A 12 -17.20 17.94 -5.56
N SER A 13 -15.94 18.24 -5.94
CA SER A 13 -15.22 19.44 -5.53
C SER A 13 -15.87 20.74 -6.02
N ALA A 14 -16.58 20.72 -7.16
CA ALA A 14 -17.32 21.89 -7.64
C ALA A 14 -18.45 22.27 -6.69
N TRP A 15 -19.19 21.28 -6.19
CA TRP A 15 -20.25 21.48 -5.20
C TRP A 15 -19.70 21.85 -3.83
N ALA A 16 -18.57 21.27 -3.42
CA ALA A 16 -17.93 21.62 -2.15
C ALA A 16 -17.50 23.10 -2.12
N LEU A 17 -16.84 23.59 -3.18
CA LEU A 17 -16.43 24.99 -3.28
C LEU A 17 -17.63 25.93 -3.40
N PHE A 18 -18.68 25.52 -4.12
CA PHE A 18 -19.92 26.28 -4.20
C PHE A 18 -20.60 26.40 -2.83
N GLY A 19 -20.67 25.31 -2.06
CA GLY A 19 -21.20 25.31 -0.70
C GLY A 19 -20.41 26.21 0.25
N VAL A 20 -19.08 26.15 0.20
CA VAL A 20 -18.20 27.05 0.97
C VAL A 20 -18.40 28.51 0.55
N LEU A 21 -18.51 28.79 -0.74
CA LEU A 21 -18.80 30.15 -1.22
C LEU A 21 -20.15 30.66 -0.72
N PHE A 22 -21.17 29.81 -0.71
CA PHE A 22 -22.52 30.17 -0.27
C PHE A 22 -22.60 30.43 1.24
N VAL A 23 -21.90 29.64 2.05
CA VAL A 23 -21.97 29.72 3.52
C VAL A 23 -20.94 30.68 4.11
N GLU A 24 -19.70 30.63 3.62
CA GLU A 24 -18.54 31.33 4.20
C GLU A 24 -18.04 32.48 3.31
N GLY A 25 -18.65 32.69 2.14
CA GLY A 25 -18.24 33.72 1.20
C GLY A 25 -16.87 33.45 0.56
N THR A 26 -16.33 34.47 -0.10
CA THR A 26 -15.05 34.37 -0.81
C THR A 26 -13.86 34.10 0.11
N ALA A 27 -13.94 34.51 1.38
CA ALA A 27 -12.93 34.27 2.42
C ALA A 27 -12.79 32.78 2.77
N GLY A 28 -13.91 32.06 2.90
CA GLY A 28 -13.91 30.61 3.11
C GLY A 28 -13.26 29.87 1.94
N VAL A 29 -13.61 30.23 0.71
CA VAL A 29 -13.02 29.65 -0.51
C VAL A 29 -11.50 29.89 -0.55
N THR A 30 -11.05 31.11 -0.28
CA THR A 30 -9.60 31.42 -0.28
C THR A 30 -8.83 30.65 0.79
N ASN A 31 -9.41 30.48 1.98
CA ASN A 31 -8.76 29.71 3.05
C ASN A 31 -8.65 28.22 2.72
N ARG A 32 -9.69 27.61 2.13
CA ARG A 32 -9.64 26.20 1.69
C ARG A 32 -8.67 26.01 0.53
N MET A 33 -8.64 26.93 -0.43
CA MET A 33 -7.64 26.92 -1.50
C MET A 33 -6.21 27.05 -0.98
N LYS A 34 -5.97 27.91 0.02
CA LYS A 34 -4.65 28.00 0.68
C LYS A 34 -4.26 26.68 1.35
N GLY A 35 -5.21 25.98 1.98
CA GLY A 35 -4.98 24.64 2.56
C GLY A 35 -4.68 23.57 1.51
N LEU A 36 -5.29 23.65 0.33
CA LEU A 36 -4.97 22.75 -0.81
C LEU A 36 -3.64 23.08 -1.49
N ALA A 37 -3.23 24.36 -1.46
CA ALA A 37 -1.94 24.83 -1.96
C ALA A 37 -0.79 24.63 -0.97
N GLN A 38 -1.06 24.10 0.23
CA GLN A 38 -0.02 23.55 1.10
C GLN A 38 0.47 22.23 0.50
N THR A 39 1.27 22.33 -0.55
CA THR A 39 2.28 21.33 -0.85
C THR A 39 3.11 21.15 0.42
N PRO A 40 3.35 19.93 0.93
CA PRO A 40 4.35 19.75 1.97
C PRO A 40 5.69 20.18 1.38
N ALA A 41 6.10 21.42 1.70
CA ALA A 41 7.40 21.95 1.37
C ALA A 41 8.40 21.37 2.37
N ALA A 42 8.88 20.17 2.05
CA ALA A 42 10.21 19.71 2.44
C ALA A 42 10.60 18.60 1.45
N MET A 43 11.48 18.94 0.51
CA MET A 43 12.30 17.93 -0.15
C MET A 43 13.24 17.34 0.90
N ALA A 44 12.71 16.48 1.77
CA ALA A 44 13.50 15.39 2.32
C ALA A 44 13.96 14.57 1.11
N VAL A 45 15.19 14.04 1.14
CA VAL A 45 15.63 13.01 0.19
C VAL A 45 14.51 11.98 0.14
N SER A 46 13.72 11.99 -0.93
CA SER A 46 12.53 11.18 -0.99
C SER A 46 13.03 9.74 -1.06
N LYS A 47 12.81 8.96 -0.01
CA LYS A 47 12.97 7.52 -0.09
C LYS A 47 12.26 7.06 -1.37
N PRO A 48 12.89 6.18 -2.18
CA PRO A 48 12.24 5.69 -3.38
C PRO A 48 10.87 5.14 -3.02
N ALA A 49 9.86 5.48 -3.82
CA ALA A 49 8.50 5.07 -3.53
C ALA A 49 8.34 3.55 -3.62
N CYS A 50 7.39 3.01 -2.88
CA CYS A 50 7.11 1.56 -2.89
C CYS A 50 6.54 1.07 -4.22
N ASP A 51 5.86 1.96 -4.95
CA ASP A 51 5.31 1.73 -6.28
C ASP A 51 6.32 2.06 -7.41
N ALA A 52 7.61 2.22 -7.08
CA ALA A 52 8.64 2.44 -8.08
C ALA A 52 8.73 1.27 -9.08
N PRO A 53 8.85 1.54 -10.40
CA PRO A 53 8.89 0.49 -11.43
C PRO A 53 9.95 -0.60 -11.21
N ALA A 54 11.10 -0.24 -10.63
CA ALA A 54 12.18 -1.17 -10.32
C ALA A 54 11.73 -2.31 -9.39
N GLY A 55 10.86 -2.02 -8.41
CA GLY A 55 10.32 -3.03 -7.49
C GLY A 55 9.44 -4.04 -8.22
N PHE A 56 8.54 -3.58 -9.09
CA PHE A 56 7.69 -4.46 -9.89
C PHE A 56 8.48 -5.27 -10.92
N ALA A 57 9.53 -4.71 -11.50
CA ALA A 57 10.42 -5.44 -12.40
C ALA A 57 11.13 -6.59 -11.68
N ALA A 58 11.66 -6.33 -10.48
CA ALA A 58 12.27 -7.37 -9.64
C ALA A 58 11.25 -8.43 -9.20
N LEU A 59 10.06 -8.00 -8.77
CA LEU A 59 8.97 -8.90 -8.40
C LEU A 59 8.59 -9.81 -9.57
N ASN A 60 8.34 -9.25 -10.75
CA ASN A 60 7.97 -10.00 -11.96
C ASN A 60 9.08 -10.93 -12.48
N GLY A 61 10.32 -10.77 -12.02
CA GLY A 61 11.42 -11.69 -12.31
C GLY A 61 11.37 -12.99 -11.49
N LEU A 62 10.56 -13.06 -10.44
CA LEU A 62 10.37 -14.26 -9.62
C LEU A 62 9.41 -15.25 -10.30
N PRO A 63 9.50 -16.57 -9.97
CA PRO A 63 8.50 -17.53 -10.41
C PRO A 63 7.08 -17.12 -10.00
N ASP A 64 6.12 -17.31 -10.91
CA ASP A 64 4.70 -17.02 -10.67
C ASP A 64 4.23 -17.65 -9.35
N GLY A 65 3.46 -16.88 -8.57
CA GLY A 65 3.28 -17.17 -7.15
C GLY A 65 2.11 -16.41 -6.53
N VAL A 66 1.94 -16.57 -5.22
CA VAL A 66 0.95 -15.82 -4.43
C VAL A 66 1.68 -14.82 -3.55
N VAL A 67 1.34 -13.55 -3.74
CA VAL A 67 1.93 -12.41 -3.04
C VAL A 67 1.03 -11.99 -1.87
N VAL A 68 1.62 -11.88 -0.69
CA VAL A 68 1.06 -11.11 0.43
C VAL A 68 1.68 -9.73 0.39
N ALA A 69 0.85 -8.68 0.36
CA ALA A 69 1.30 -7.30 0.33
C ALA A 69 0.25 -6.39 0.99
N ALA A 70 0.64 -5.18 1.36
CA ALA A 70 -0.32 -4.16 1.78
C ALA A 70 -1.42 -3.99 0.74
N VAL A 71 -2.65 -3.78 1.20
CA VAL A 71 -3.86 -3.69 0.37
C VAL A 71 -3.71 -2.74 -0.83
N ASP A 72 -3.01 -1.62 -0.67
CA ASP A 72 -2.81 -0.61 -1.73
C ASP A 72 -1.92 -1.10 -2.88
N MET A 73 -1.09 -2.12 -2.67
CA MET A 73 -0.19 -2.68 -3.69
C MET A 73 -0.89 -3.65 -4.65
N GLY A 74 -2.07 -4.16 -4.27
CA GLY A 74 -2.78 -5.19 -5.02
C GLY A 74 -2.99 -4.87 -6.51
N PRO A 75 -3.53 -3.69 -6.88
CA PRO A 75 -3.77 -3.33 -8.28
C PRO A 75 -2.50 -3.31 -9.13
N GLU A 76 -1.41 -2.76 -8.61
CA GLU A 76 -0.16 -2.63 -9.35
C GLU A 76 0.57 -3.96 -9.50
N ILE A 77 0.51 -4.83 -8.48
CA ILE A 77 1.01 -6.21 -8.58
C ILE A 77 0.29 -6.97 -9.71
N LEU A 78 -1.05 -6.87 -9.77
CA LEU A 78 -1.85 -7.51 -10.83
C LEU A 78 -1.60 -6.90 -12.22
N ARG A 79 -1.29 -5.61 -12.28
CA ARG A 79 -1.06 -4.89 -13.54
C ARG A 79 0.31 -5.22 -14.13
N PHE A 80 1.35 -5.25 -13.31
CA PHE A 80 2.74 -5.29 -13.77
C PHE A 80 3.42 -6.65 -13.62
N THR A 81 2.75 -7.63 -13.01
CA THR A 81 3.33 -8.95 -12.79
C THR A 81 2.38 -10.07 -13.20
N ARG A 82 2.89 -11.29 -13.26
CA ARG A 82 2.09 -12.51 -13.44
C ARG A 82 1.63 -13.14 -12.13
N HIS A 83 1.95 -12.54 -10.99
CA HIS A 83 1.59 -13.10 -9.71
C HIS A 83 0.10 -12.92 -9.40
N ARG A 84 -0.39 -13.77 -8.51
CA ARG A 84 -1.64 -13.57 -7.78
C ARG A 84 -1.33 -12.78 -6.52
N VAL A 85 -2.26 -11.94 -6.05
CA VAL A 85 -2.11 -11.18 -4.79
C VAL A 85 -3.33 -11.40 -3.90
N LEU A 86 -3.11 -11.51 -2.59
CA LEU A 86 -4.19 -11.78 -1.62
C LEU A 86 -5.13 -10.59 -1.43
N SER A 87 -4.56 -9.40 -1.29
CA SER A 87 -5.27 -8.18 -0.88
C SER A 87 -5.31 -7.16 -2.02
N GLY A 88 -6.33 -6.31 -2.01
CA GLY A 88 -6.53 -5.19 -2.93
C GLY A 88 -7.56 -4.22 -2.35
N PRO A 89 -7.61 -2.93 -2.76
CA PRO A 89 -8.45 -1.91 -2.15
C PRO A 89 -9.91 -2.02 -2.64
N TYR A 90 -10.44 -3.24 -2.63
CA TYR A 90 -11.77 -3.61 -3.05
C TYR A 90 -12.24 -4.84 -2.28
N HIS A 91 -13.49 -4.83 -1.80
CA HIS A 91 -14.02 -5.86 -0.91
C HIS A 91 -14.46 -7.15 -1.61
N ARG A 92 -13.67 -7.62 -2.60
CA ARG A 92 -13.98 -8.82 -3.41
C ARG A 92 -13.27 -10.09 -2.96
N ASN A 93 -12.18 -9.97 -2.20
CA ASN A 93 -11.45 -11.10 -1.60
C ASN A 93 -11.27 -10.90 -0.08
N GLN A 94 -12.38 -10.90 0.66
CA GLN A 94 -12.38 -10.66 2.11
C GLN A 94 -11.44 -11.63 2.85
N GLY A 95 -11.42 -12.91 2.45
CA GLY A 95 -10.53 -13.91 3.02
C GLY A 95 -9.05 -13.56 2.83
N GLY A 96 -8.66 -13.12 1.63
CA GLY A 96 -7.29 -12.67 1.37
C GLY A 96 -6.91 -11.41 2.14
N MET A 97 -7.81 -10.42 2.24
CA MET A 97 -7.58 -9.21 3.04
C MET A 97 -7.42 -9.51 4.53
N LEU A 98 -8.31 -10.34 5.11
CA LEU A 98 -8.19 -10.76 6.51
C LEU A 98 -6.91 -11.59 6.74
N THR A 99 -6.51 -12.41 5.77
CA THR A 99 -5.27 -13.18 5.88
C THR A 99 -4.03 -12.29 5.89
N GLU A 100 -3.97 -11.25 5.05
CA GLU A 100 -2.86 -10.28 5.09
C GLU A 100 -2.81 -9.53 6.43
N LEU A 101 -3.96 -9.11 6.95
CA LEU A 101 -4.06 -8.50 8.27
C LEU A 101 -3.55 -9.45 9.37
N HIS A 102 -3.96 -10.72 9.35
CA HIS A 102 -3.47 -11.72 10.30
C HIS A 102 -1.97 -11.99 10.14
N VAL A 103 -1.43 -12.04 8.93
CA VAL A 103 0.02 -12.18 8.70
C VAL A 103 0.78 -11.04 9.38
N GLY A 104 0.33 -9.79 9.22
CA GLY A 104 1.02 -8.64 9.80
C GLY A 104 0.87 -8.52 11.32
N LEU A 105 -0.29 -8.93 11.88
CA LEU A 105 -0.58 -8.88 13.32
C LEU A 105 -0.06 -10.10 14.09
N ALA A 106 0.06 -11.27 13.48
CA ALA A 106 0.51 -12.47 14.17
C ALA A 106 1.95 -12.33 14.68
N GLU A 107 2.29 -13.02 15.76
CA GLU A 107 3.70 -13.15 16.14
C GLU A 107 4.47 -13.82 14.98
N PRO A 108 5.78 -13.54 14.80
CA PRO A 108 6.51 -14.03 13.64
C PRO A 108 6.42 -15.55 13.41
N GLU A 109 6.47 -16.37 14.46
CA GLU A 109 6.34 -17.82 14.31
C GLU A 109 4.93 -18.25 13.89
N GLU A 110 3.90 -17.55 14.36
CA GLU A 110 2.49 -17.80 14.01
C GLU A 110 2.15 -17.32 12.59
N ALA A 111 2.77 -16.24 12.14
CA ALA A 111 2.57 -15.69 10.78
C ALA A 111 2.92 -16.72 9.69
N ALA A 112 3.87 -17.62 9.95
CA ALA A 112 4.21 -18.74 9.07
C ALA A 112 3.00 -19.64 8.77
N ALA A 113 2.09 -19.84 9.74
CA ALA A 113 0.89 -20.65 9.54
C ALA A 113 -0.11 -19.98 8.58
N PHE A 114 -0.29 -18.66 8.69
CA PHE A 114 -1.14 -17.90 7.77
C PHE A 114 -0.57 -17.86 6.36
N LEU A 115 0.74 -17.66 6.22
CA LEU A 115 1.43 -17.74 4.94
C LEU A 115 1.28 -19.13 4.29
N ARG A 116 1.42 -20.20 5.09
CA ARG A 116 1.20 -21.59 4.62
C ARG A 116 -0.23 -21.81 4.15
N GLY A 117 -1.21 -21.40 4.96
CA GLY A 117 -2.63 -21.56 4.66
C GLY A 117 -3.06 -20.79 3.41
N ALA A 118 -2.42 -19.65 3.14
CA ALA A 118 -2.65 -18.86 1.93
C ALA A 118 -1.94 -19.40 0.68
N GLY A 119 -1.02 -20.37 0.83
CA GLY A 119 -0.11 -20.77 -0.24
C GLY A 119 0.79 -19.63 -0.71
N ALA A 120 1.14 -18.71 0.20
CA ALA A 120 1.99 -17.56 -0.09
C ALA A 120 3.40 -18.01 -0.41
N THR A 121 3.94 -17.53 -1.54
CA THR A 121 5.32 -17.79 -1.97
C THR A 121 6.19 -16.54 -1.90
N ILE A 122 5.56 -15.37 -1.82
CA ILE A 122 6.21 -14.07 -1.81
C ILE A 122 5.51 -13.17 -0.78
N LEU A 123 6.29 -12.44 0.00
CA LEU A 123 5.82 -11.34 0.84
C LEU A 123 6.48 -10.05 0.35
N VAL A 124 5.65 -9.06 0.02
CA VAL A 124 6.08 -7.70 -0.30
C VAL A 124 5.79 -6.81 0.90
N PHE A 125 6.83 -6.21 1.45
CA PHE A 125 6.76 -5.32 2.59
C PHE A 125 7.12 -3.89 2.18
N CYS A 126 6.26 -2.96 2.57
CA CYS A 126 6.35 -1.56 2.20
C CYS A 126 6.17 -0.69 3.45
N PRO A 127 7.27 -0.24 4.09
CA PRO A 127 7.21 0.40 5.40
C PRO A 127 6.55 1.79 5.38
N ASP A 128 6.61 2.48 4.24
CA ASP A 128 6.11 3.84 4.10
C ASP A 128 4.59 3.91 3.77
N LEU A 129 3.92 2.76 3.61
CA LEU A 129 2.46 2.71 3.36
C LEU A 129 1.64 2.74 4.65
N THR A 130 0.57 3.55 4.65
CA THR A 130 -0.34 3.71 5.80
C THR A 130 -0.94 2.40 6.30
N PRO A 131 -1.43 1.45 5.46
CA PRO A 131 -1.92 0.17 5.94
C PRO A 131 -0.86 -0.62 6.72
N THR A 132 0.38 -0.68 6.20
CA THR A 132 1.51 -1.35 6.87
C THR A 132 1.81 -0.72 8.23
N GLN A 133 1.89 0.61 8.30
CA GLN A 133 2.14 1.35 9.54
C GLN A 133 1.01 1.17 10.56
N THR A 134 -0.23 1.13 10.09
CA THR A 134 -1.40 0.91 10.94
C THR A 134 -1.34 -0.47 11.57
N ILE A 135 -1.06 -1.51 10.78
CA ILE A 135 -0.92 -2.88 11.28
C ILE A 135 0.25 -2.99 12.26
N ALA A 136 1.43 -2.47 11.90
CA ALA A 136 2.62 -2.49 12.75
C ALA A 136 2.43 -1.75 14.08
N SER A 137 1.67 -0.65 14.10
CA SER A 137 1.37 0.09 15.34
C SER A 137 0.25 -0.54 16.17
N THR A 138 -0.62 -1.36 15.56
CA THR A 138 -1.72 -2.05 16.25
C THR A 138 -1.21 -3.17 17.16
N LYS A 139 -0.18 -3.92 16.74
CA LYS A 139 0.42 -4.99 17.54
C LYS A 139 1.95 -4.96 17.46
N VAL A 140 2.59 -4.48 18.54
CA VAL A 140 4.03 -4.13 18.56
C VAL A 140 5.00 -5.32 18.52
N ASP A 141 4.48 -6.51 18.78
CA ASP A 141 5.11 -7.84 18.72
C ASP A 141 4.66 -8.63 17.47
N GLY A 142 3.84 -8.04 16.59
CA GLY A 142 3.44 -8.64 15.33
C GLY A 142 4.55 -8.63 14.28
N LEU A 143 4.43 -9.50 13.26
CA LEU A 143 5.41 -9.63 12.18
C LEU A 143 5.75 -8.28 11.52
N TYR A 144 4.75 -7.47 11.16
CA TYR A 144 5.02 -6.18 10.50
C TYR A 144 5.75 -5.21 11.44
N ALA A 145 5.48 -5.25 12.75
CA ALA A 145 6.18 -4.43 13.73
C ALA A 145 7.65 -4.86 13.87
N GLY A 146 7.94 -6.17 13.85
CA GLY A 146 9.30 -6.70 13.80
C GLY A 146 10.03 -6.29 12.51
N MET A 147 9.38 -6.45 11.36
CA MET A 147 9.95 -6.06 10.06
C MET A 147 10.26 -4.56 9.98
N MET A 148 9.45 -3.68 10.58
CA MET A 148 9.77 -2.24 10.71
C MET A 148 11.08 -1.99 11.47
N LYS A 149 11.48 -2.88 12.37
CA LYS A 149 12.74 -2.82 13.15
C LYS A 149 13.90 -3.55 12.45
N GLY A 150 13.65 -4.16 11.28
CA GLY A 150 14.62 -5.00 10.57
C GLY A 150 14.70 -6.45 11.08
N GLU A 151 13.78 -6.86 11.95
CA GLU A 151 13.67 -8.22 12.45
C GLU A 151 12.90 -9.07 11.42
N VAL A 152 13.66 -9.73 10.54
CA VAL A 152 13.10 -10.57 9.47
C VAL A 152 13.23 -12.05 9.87
N PRO A 153 12.13 -12.81 9.95
CA PRO A 153 12.17 -14.24 10.26
C PRO A 153 12.92 -15.07 9.22
N ALA A 154 13.53 -16.17 9.65
CA ALA A 154 14.36 -17.03 8.79
C ALA A 154 13.63 -17.62 7.57
N TYR A 155 12.31 -17.78 7.64
CA TYR A 155 11.47 -18.25 6.53
C TYR A 155 11.18 -17.16 5.47
N LEU A 156 11.65 -15.91 5.66
CA LEU A 156 11.54 -14.82 4.69
C LEU A 156 12.92 -14.49 4.12
N ARG A 157 13.25 -15.04 2.95
CA ARG A 157 14.54 -14.78 2.29
C ARG A 157 14.45 -13.51 1.43
N PRO A 158 15.27 -12.48 1.70
CA PRO A 158 15.22 -11.24 0.93
C PRO A 158 15.61 -11.46 -0.53
N VAL A 159 14.95 -10.72 -1.42
CA VAL A 159 15.23 -10.65 -2.86
C VAL A 159 15.77 -9.24 -3.15
N PRO A 160 16.96 -9.12 -3.76
CA PRO A 160 17.50 -7.82 -4.11
C PRO A 160 16.65 -7.15 -5.20
N VAL A 161 16.45 -5.84 -5.06
CA VAL A 161 15.84 -4.99 -6.08
C VAL A 161 16.94 -4.14 -6.70
N GLU A 162 17.13 -4.26 -8.01
CA GLU A 162 18.09 -3.41 -8.74
C GLU A 162 17.47 -2.04 -9.00
N GLY A 163 18.13 -0.98 -8.54
CA GLY A 163 17.68 0.40 -8.70
C GLY A 163 16.93 0.95 -7.48
N ALA A 164 16.37 2.15 -7.64
CA ALA A 164 15.70 2.85 -6.55
C ALA A 164 14.27 2.30 -6.35
N SER A 165 14.03 1.60 -5.23
CA SER A 165 12.69 1.17 -4.82
C SER A 165 12.57 1.12 -3.29
N GLY A 166 11.42 1.53 -2.76
CA GLY A 166 11.05 1.34 -1.36
C GLY A 166 10.45 -0.04 -1.07
N MET A 167 10.19 -0.84 -2.12
CA MET A 167 9.61 -2.17 -2.04
C MET A 167 10.64 -3.16 -1.49
N GLN A 168 10.32 -3.83 -0.38
CA GLN A 168 11.11 -4.94 0.14
C GLN A 168 10.43 -6.24 -0.26
N ILE A 169 11.16 -7.13 -0.93
CA ILE A 169 10.62 -8.37 -1.47
C ILE A 169 11.26 -9.54 -0.74
N TYR A 170 10.45 -10.49 -0.28
CA TYR A 170 10.89 -11.70 0.39
C TYR A 170 10.28 -12.93 -0.27
N ARG A 171 11.10 -13.93 -0.58
CA ARG A 171 10.60 -15.28 -0.85
C ARG A 171 10.20 -15.94 0.46
N VAL A 172 9.08 -16.64 0.43
CA VAL A 172 8.53 -17.37 1.58
C VAL A 172 8.99 -18.82 1.48
N ASP A 173 9.87 -19.23 2.39
CA ASP A 173 10.45 -20.57 2.47
C ASP A 173 10.07 -21.19 3.82
N LEU A 174 8.84 -21.70 3.86
CA LEU A 174 8.28 -22.31 5.07
C LEU A 174 8.89 -23.71 5.26
N PRO A 175 9.13 -24.12 6.52
CA PRO A 175 9.42 -25.51 6.84
C PRO A 175 8.20 -26.41 6.59
#